data_AF-A0AAE5A4Q5-F1
#
_entry.id   AF-A0AAE5A4Q5-F1
#
_cell.length_a   1.000
_cell.length_b   1.000
_cell.length_c   1.000
_cell.angle_alpha   90.00
_cell.angle_beta   90.00
_cell.angle_gamma   90.00
#
_symmetry.space_group_name_H-M   'P 1'
#
loop_
_entity.id
_entity.type
_entity.pdbx_description
1 polymer ?
#
loop_
_entity_poly.entity_id
_entity_poly.type
_entity_poly.pdbx_seq_one_letter_code
_entity_poly.pdbx_strand_id
1 'polypeptide(L)' 'MSGETVPSRPRAWDFHCDHCDHTYRALADSRTAARCTARLNGWVTDGTTLCPGCAVVAAVEQQLLLPGKATG' A
#
# COMPACT_ATOMS: atom_id res chain seq x y z
N MET A 1 33.85 -15.85 12.40
CA MET A 1 32.61 -16.40 12.98
C MET A 1 31.47 -16.02 12.07
N SER A 2 31.08 -16.91 11.15
CA SER A 2 29.94 -16.69 10.26
C SER A 2 28.68 -16.98 11.07
N GLY A 3 28.03 -15.93 11.58
CA GLY A 3 26.73 -16.07 12.21
C GLY A 3 25.71 -16.46 11.15
N GLU A 4 25.27 -17.71 11.14
CA GLU A 4 24.06 -18.11 10.44
C GLU A 4 22.89 -17.32 11.05
N THR A 5 22.47 -16.26 10.37
CA THR A 5 21.15 -15.68 10.58
C THR A 5 20.14 -16.75 10.21
N VAL A 6 19.59 -17.42 11.23
CA VAL A 6 18.42 -18.28 11.07
C VAL A 6 17.36 -17.48 10.32
N PRO A 7 16.84 -17.94 9.17
CA PRO A 7 15.79 -17.23 8.47
C PRO A 7 14.60 -17.12 9.43
N SER A 8 14.30 -15.91 9.88
CA SER A 8 13.12 -15.68 10.68
C SER A 8 11.91 -16.02 9.81
N ARG A 9 10.97 -16.82 10.34
CA ARG A 9 9.73 -17.10 9.60
C ARG A 9 9.06 -15.78 9.21
N PRO A 10 8.53 -15.67 7.97
CA PRO A 10 7.80 -14.49 7.53
C PRO A 10 6.69 -14.17 8.54
N ARG A 11 6.56 -12.89 8.88
CA ARG A 11 5.48 -12.41 9.74
C ARG A 11 4.31 -11.97 8.87
N ALA A 12 3.09 -12.11 9.40
CA ALA A 12 1.91 -11.54 8.78
C ALA A 12 1.79 -10.06 9.16
N TRP A 13 1.57 -9.22 8.15
CA TRP A 13 1.37 -7.79 8.28
C TRP A 13 0.03 -7.43 7.65
N ASP A 14 -0.87 -6.86 8.43
CA ASP A 14 -2.18 -6.42 7.97
C ASP A 14 -2.16 -4.92 7.65
N PHE A 15 -2.69 -4.58 6.47
CA PHE A 15 -2.93 -3.22 6.01
C PHE A 15 -4.44 -3.02 5.93
N HIS A 16 -4.94 -2.04 6.67
CA HIS A 16 -6.36 -1.66 6.66
C HIS A 16 -6.50 -0.36 5.88
N CYS A 17 -7.55 -0.27 5.06
CA CYS A 17 -7.86 0.98 4.39
C CYS A 17 -8.44 1.98 5.40
N ASP A 18 -7.98 3.23 5.34
CA ASP A 18 -8.46 4.28 6.22
C ASP A 18 -9.85 4.81 5.81
N HIS A 19 -10.41 4.37 4.69
CA HIS A 19 -11.68 4.87 4.13
C HIS A 19 -12.76 3.80 3.94
N CYS A 20 -12.41 2.52 4.04
CA CYS A 20 -13.35 1.42 3.93
C CYS A 20 -12.82 0.17 4.65
N ASP A 21 -13.62 -0.87 4.77
CA ASP A 21 -13.24 -2.07 5.54
C ASP A 21 -12.26 -3.01 4.82
N HIS A 22 -11.75 -2.61 3.64
CA HIS A 22 -10.86 -3.47 2.87
C HIS A 22 -9.54 -3.68 3.62
N THR A 23 -9.07 -4.91 3.62
CA THR A 23 -7.83 -5.31 4.32
C THR A 23 -6.96 -6.15 3.39
N TYR A 24 -5.65 -5.96 3.46
CA TYR A 24 -4.67 -6.78 2.75
C TYR A 24 -3.63 -7.32 3.72
N ARG A 25 -3.36 -8.63 3.61
CA ARG A 25 -2.37 -9.32 4.44
C ARG A 25 -1.15 -9.69 3.61
N ALA A 26 0.01 -9.17 4.00
CA ALA A 26 1.31 -9.53 3.41
C ALA A 26 2.09 -10.46 4.35
N LEU A 27 2.70 -11.51 3.79
CA LEU A 27 3.71 -12.30 4.48
C LEU A 27 5.09 -11.78 4.08
N ALA A 28 5.83 -11.23 5.05
CA ALA A 28 7.16 -10.69 4.78
C ALA A 28 8.05 -10.68 6.04
N ASP A 29 9.36 -10.68 5.82
CA ASP A 29 10.36 -10.71 6.89
C ASP A 29 10.49 -9.37 7.63
N SER A 30 10.02 -8.28 7.00
CA SER A 30 10.04 -6.94 7.60
C SER A 30 8.81 -6.12 7.19
N ARG A 31 8.51 -5.08 7.98
CA ARG A 31 7.43 -4.13 7.66
C ARG A 31 7.67 -3.39 6.35
N THR A 32 8.93 -3.06 6.05
CA THR A 32 9.31 -2.40 4.79
C THR A 32 9.03 -3.33 3.61
N ALA A 33 9.44 -4.60 3.69
CA ALA A 33 9.12 -5.58 2.65
C ALA A 33 7.61 -5.77 2.49
N ALA A 34 6.85 -5.86 3.60
CA ALA A 34 5.39 -5.93 3.56
C ALA A 34 4.75 -4.72 2.88
N ARG A 35 5.25 -3.50 3.13
CA ARG A 35 4.81 -2.27 2.47
C ARG A 35 5.08 -2.32 0.96
N CYS A 36 6.26 -2.79 0.56
CA CYS A 36 6.56 -2.97 -0.86
C CYS A 36 5.59 -3.95 -1.51
N THR A 37 5.30 -5.08 -0.86
CA THR A 37 4.31 -6.05 -1.34
C THR A 37 2.91 -5.43 -1.44
N ALA A 38 2.46 -4.66 -0.45
CA ALA A 38 1.18 -3.96 -0.50
C ALA A 38 1.12 -2.98 -1.68
N ARG A 39 2.18 -2.19 -1.91
CA ARG A 39 2.27 -1.27 -3.06
C ARG A 39 2.23 -1.97 -4.40
N LEU A 40 2.91 -3.10 -4.54
CA LEU A 40 2.83 -3.93 -5.75
C LEU A 40 1.40 -4.42 -6.03
N ASN A 41 0.58 -4.56 -5.00
CA ASN A 41 -0.84 -4.91 -5.09
C ASN A 41 -1.77 -3.68 -5.16
N GLY A 42 -1.21 -2.49 -5.47
CA GLY A 42 -1.98 -1.27 -5.71
C GLY A 42 -2.36 -0.49 -4.45
N TRP A 43 -1.84 -0.85 -3.27
CA TRP A 43 -2.10 -0.10 -2.04
C TRP A 43 -1.22 1.14 -1.94
N VAL A 44 -1.80 2.25 -1.49
CA VAL A 44 -1.03 3.39 -1.00
C VAL A 44 -0.70 3.14 0.48
N THR A 45 0.56 3.33 0.87
CA THR A 45 1.04 3.07 2.24
C THR A 45 2.00 4.14 2.76
N ASP A 46 2.11 5.27 2.06
CA ASP A 46 2.89 6.45 2.47
C ASP A 46 1.93 7.55 2.93
N GLY A 47 1.86 7.78 4.24
CA GLY A 47 0.85 8.67 4.83
C GLY A 47 -0.44 7.90 5.10
N THR A 48 -1.50 8.20 4.35
CA THR A 48 -2.79 7.50 4.41
C THR A 48 -2.68 6.11 3.77
N THR A 49 -3.19 5.09 4.44
CA THR A 49 -3.24 3.73 3.90
C THR A 49 -4.55 3.55 3.14
N LEU A 50 -4.49 3.43 1.81
CA LEU A 50 -5.67 3.27 0.97
C LEU A 50 -5.62 1.96 0.18
N CYS A 51 -6.75 1.27 0.13
CA CYS A 51 -6.93 0.15 -0.79
C CYS A 51 -6.91 0.65 -2.25
N PRO A 52 -6.69 -0.24 -3.23
CA PRO A 52 -6.63 0.15 -4.64
C PRO A 52 -7.87 0.93 -5.10
N GLY A 53 -9.06 0.54 -4.65
CA GLY A 53 -10.31 1.22 -4.99
C GLY A 53 -10.36 2.66 -4.46
N CYS A 54 -10.12 2.86 -3.16
CA CYS A 54 -10.13 4.20 -2.55
C CYS A 54 -8.98 5.07 -3.07
N ALA A 55 -7.82 4.49 -3.39
CA ALA A 55 -6.72 5.21 -4.02
C ALA A 55 -7.08 5.74 -5.40
N VAL A 56 -7.78 4.96 -6.23
CA VAL A 56 -8.27 5.40 -7.54
C VAL A 56 -9.29 6.53 -7.40
N VAL A 57 -10.27 6.39 -6.48
CA VAL A 57 -11.27 7.44 -6.23
C VAL A 57 -10.58 8.75 -5.81
N ALA A 58 -9.68 8.69 -4.83
CA ALA A 58 -8.95 9.86 -4.36
C ALA A 58 -8.10 10.51 -5.49
N ALA A 59 -7.50 9.72 -6.36
CA ALA A 59 -6.73 10.23 -7.50
C ALA A 59 -7.63 10.92 -8.55
N VAL A 60 -8.80 10.36 -8.85
CA VAL A 60 -9.77 10.97 -9.77
C VAL A 60 -10.31 12.28 -9.18
N GLU A 61 -10.66 12.30 -7.90
CA GLU A 61 -11.10 13.52 -7.22
C GLU A 61 -10.03 14.62 -7.28
N GLN A 62 -8.76 14.28 -7.01
CA GLN A 62 -7.65 15.21 -7.17
C GLN A 62 -7.53 15.74 -8.59
N GLN A 63 -7.69 14.89 -9.61
CA GLN A 63 -7.65 15.32 -11.02
C GLN A 63 -8.82 16.23 -11.41
N LEU A 64 -10.01 15.98 -10.89
CA LEU A 64 -11.19 16.83 -11.10
C LEU A 64 -11.06 18.21 -10.44
N LEU A 65 -10.28 18.28 -9.35
CA LEU A 65 -9.95 19.53 -8.67
C LEU A 65 -8.82 20.31 -9.35
N LEU A 66 -8.08 19.70 -10.28
CA LEU A 66 -7.15 20.43 -11.13
C LEU A 66 -7.97 21.23 -12.16
N PRO A 67 -7.77 22.55 -12.30
CA PRO A 67 -8.47 23.34 -13.31
C PRO A 67 -8.23 22.71 -14.70
N GLY A 68 -9.34 22.38 -15.37
CA GLY A 68 -9.35 21.54 -16.55
C GLY A 68 -8.29 21.95 -17.57
N LYS A 69 -7.34 21.04 -17.84
CA LYS A 69 -6.62 21.06 -19.10
C LYS A 69 -7.60 20.53 -20.14
N ALA A 70 -8.48 21.41 -20.63
CA ALA A 70 -9.24 21.17 -21.83
C ALA A 70 -8.23 20.88 -22.94
N THR A 71 -8.08 19.60 -23.29
CA THR A 71 -7.33 19.17 -24.46
C THR A 71 -8.10 19.67 -25.68
N GLY A 72 -7.60 20.76 -26.28
CA GLY A 72 -7.84 21.08 -27.69
C GLY A 72 -7.02 20.19 -28.61
#